data_AF-A0A967WK44-F1
#
_entry.id   AF-A0A967WK44-F1
#
_cell.length_a   1.000
_cell.length_b   1.000
_cell.length_c   1.000
_cell.angle_alpha   90.00
_cell.angle_beta   90.00
_cell.angle_gamma   90.00
#
_symmetry.space_group_name_H-M   'P 1'
#
loop_
_entity.id
_entity.type
_entity.pdbx_description
1 polymer ?
#
loop_
_entity_poly.entity_id
_entity_poly.type
_entity_poly.pdbx_seq_one_letter_code
_entity_poly.pdbx_strand_id
1 'polypeptide(L)'
;MLGMVVSLHARQVKQRLVPLKWWLVAATVLLYVLNIVESHLLLATTHSYWGAGAWTLSYQICALAVLLTFVAFEGARLPASGWLLQLGKRTYGIYLLHYSLIEFTARAIRQVAPQLLAYQLLLVALLFLIGLGGPLLLMAAVSKSPVRRYHRYLFG
;
A
#
# COMPACT_ATOMS: atom_id res chain seq x y z
N MET A 1 -1.48 -8.32 20.84
CA MET A 1 -0.54 -8.81 21.88
C MET A 1 0.63 -9.64 21.34
N LEU A 2 0.50 -10.35 20.20
CA LEU A 2 1.62 -11.08 19.58
C LEU A 2 2.83 -10.22 19.19
N GLY A 3 2.63 -8.96 18.79
CA GLY A 3 3.73 -8.05 18.40
C GLY A 3 4.71 -7.71 19.53
N MET A 4 4.25 -7.74 20.79
CA MET A 4 5.11 -7.42 21.95
C MET A 4 6.03 -8.61 22.33
N VAL A 5 5.55 -9.84 22.11
CA VAL A 5 6.33 -11.08 22.34
C VAL A 5 7.38 -11.28 21.25
N VAL A 6 7.04 -10.98 19.99
CA VAL A 6 7.99 -11.06 18.86
C VAL A 6 9.09 -10.01 18.98
N SER A 7 8.79 -8.82 19.51
CA SER A 7 9.78 -7.76 19.80
C SER A 7 10.86 -8.23 20.77
N LEU A 8 10.49 -8.95 21.84
CA LEU A 8 11.42 -9.41 22.88
C LEU A 8 12.35 -10.55 22.42
N HIS A 9 11.91 -11.40 21.48
CA HIS A 9 12.70 -12.53 20.98
C HIS A 9 13.24 -12.33 19.55
N ALA A 10 13.15 -11.10 19.02
CA ALA A 10 13.53 -10.76 17.65
C ALA A 10 14.96 -11.24 17.31
N ARG A 11 15.91 -11.18 18.24
CA ARG A 11 17.30 -11.61 18.02
C ARG A 11 17.46 -13.12 17.78
N GLN A 12 16.72 -13.95 18.52
CA GLN A 12 16.81 -15.42 18.42
C GLN A 12 16.05 -15.95 17.20
N VAL A 13 14.89 -15.36 16.91
CA VAL A 13 14.12 -15.63 15.68
C VAL A 13 14.95 -15.24 14.46
N LYS A 14 15.62 -14.09 14.50
CA LYS A 14 16.49 -13.60 13.42
C LYS A 14 17.67 -14.54 13.13
N GLN A 15 18.34 -15.09 14.15
CA GLN A 15 19.43 -16.07 13.93
C GLN A 15 18.94 -17.34 13.24
N ARG A 16 17.72 -17.82 13.52
CA ARG A 16 17.14 -18.99 12.84
C ARG A 16 16.58 -18.68 11.45
N LEU A 17 16.20 -17.44 11.17
CA LEU A 17 15.68 -17.03 9.85
C LEU A 17 16.78 -16.68 8.83
N VAL A 18 18.01 -16.40 9.26
CA VAL A 18 19.11 -16.03 8.36
C VAL A 18 19.45 -17.10 7.30
N PRO A 19 19.52 -18.41 7.62
CA PRO A 19 19.78 -19.42 6.58
C PRO A 19 18.57 -19.65 5.65
N LEU A 20 17.35 -19.29 6.09
CA LEU A 20 16.11 -19.56 5.37
C LEU A 20 15.61 -18.38 4.52
N LYS A 21 16.39 -17.30 4.41
CA LYS A 21 15.99 -16.06 3.70
C LYS A 21 15.54 -16.29 2.26
N TRP A 22 16.27 -17.11 1.50
CA TRP A 22 15.92 -17.39 0.11
C TRP A 22 14.66 -18.25 -0.02
N TRP A 23 14.45 -19.18 0.91
CA TRP A 23 13.22 -19.96 0.99
C TRP A 23 12.00 -19.09 1.35
N LEU A 24 12.18 -18.12 2.25
CA LEU A 24 11.15 -17.13 2.57
C LEU A 24 10.81 -16.25 1.35
N VAL A 25 11.80 -15.80 0.58
CA VAL A 25 11.55 -15.06 -0.66
C VAL A 25 10.78 -15.93 -1.66
N ALA A 26 11.23 -17.17 -1.90
CA ALA A 26 10.54 -18.10 -2.80
C ALA A 26 9.10 -18.37 -2.35
N ALA A 27 8.88 -18.58 -1.05
CA ALA A 27 7.54 -18.75 -0.48
C ALA A 27 6.68 -17.49 -0.64
N THR A 28 7.26 -16.29 -0.48
CA THR A 28 6.55 -15.02 -0.67
C THR A 28 6.13 -14.82 -2.12
N VAL A 29 7.03 -15.11 -3.07
CA VAL A 29 6.74 -15.04 -4.51
C VAL A 29 5.66 -16.07 -4.88
N LEU A 30 5.76 -17.30 -4.38
CA LEU A 30 4.76 -18.34 -4.62
C LEU A 30 3.39 -17.94 -4.07
N LEU A 31 3.33 -17.46 -2.82
CA LEU A 31 2.10 -16.97 -2.20
C LEU A 31 1.51 -15.78 -2.94
N TYR A 32 2.35 -14.89 -3.46
CA TYR A 32 1.91 -13.75 -4.27
C TYR A 32 1.25 -14.19 -5.58
N VAL A 33 1.87 -15.14 -6.30
CA VAL A 33 1.27 -15.73 -7.51
C VAL A 33 -0.05 -16.44 -7.17
N LEU A 34 -0.08 -17.19 -6.08
CA LEU A 34 -1.29 -17.88 -5.63
C LEU A 34 -2.42 -16.89 -5.30
N ASN A 35 -2.09 -15.75 -4.69
CA ASN A 35 -3.03 -14.68 -4.40
C ASN A 35 -3.63 -14.08 -5.67
N ILE A 36 -2.82 -13.87 -6.73
CA ILE A 36 -3.31 -13.41 -8.04
C ILE A 36 -4.28 -14.43 -8.66
N VAL A 37 -3.94 -15.71 -8.60
CA VAL A 37 -4.78 -16.78 -9.18
C VAL A 37 -6.11 -16.90 -8.44
N GLU A 38 -6.10 -16.89 -7.11
CA GLU A 38 -7.31 -16.94 -6.30
C GLU A 38 -8.20 -15.72 -6.52
N SER A 39 -7.59 -14.54 -6.59
CA SER A 39 -8.28 -13.30 -6.94
C SER A 39 -8.99 -13.39 -8.29
N HIS A 40 -8.33 -13.98 -9.30
CA HIS A 40 -8.94 -14.23 -10.61
C HIS A 40 -10.10 -15.24 -10.55
N LEU A 41 -9.93 -16.34 -9.82
CA LEU A 41 -10.96 -17.38 -9.66
C LEU A 41 -12.19 -16.86 -8.93
N LEU A 42 -12.01 -16.08 -7.88
CA LEU A 42 -13.09 -15.44 -7.14
C LEU A 42 -13.86 -14.44 -8.02
N LEU A 43 -13.16 -13.67 -8.85
CA LEU A 43 -13.79 -12.74 -9.79
C LEU A 43 -14.63 -13.48 -10.83
N ALA A 44 -14.09 -14.57 -11.37
CA ALA A 44 -14.74 -15.39 -12.38
C ALA A 44 -15.97 -16.13 -11.84
N THR A 45 -15.99 -16.47 -10.56
CA THR A 45 -17.09 -17.24 -9.94
C THR A 45 -18.18 -16.36 -9.33
N THR A 46 -17.82 -15.20 -8.77
CA THR A 46 -18.75 -14.44 -7.90
C THR A 46 -19.43 -13.27 -8.61
N HIS A 47 -18.89 -12.80 -9.75
CA HIS A 47 -19.39 -11.65 -10.55
C HIS A 47 -19.74 -10.37 -9.74
N SER A 48 -19.32 -10.28 -8.48
CA SER A 48 -19.71 -9.22 -7.56
C SER A 48 -18.70 -8.08 -7.60
N TYR A 49 -19.22 -6.85 -7.61
CA TYR A 49 -18.43 -5.62 -7.65
C TYR A 49 -17.48 -5.55 -6.45
N TRP A 50 -16.19 -5.61 -6.78
CA TRP A 50 -15.04 -5.68 -5.87
C TRP A 50 -14.74 -4.30 -5.27
N GLY A 51 -15.72 -3.71 -4.58
CA GLY A 51 -15.64 -2.34 -4.04
C GLY A 51 -15.11 -2.22 -2.61
N ALA A 52 -15.00 -3.33 -1.88
CA ALA A 52 -14.47 -3.32 -0.51
C ALA A 52 -13.83 -4.67 -0.24
N GLY A 53 -12.57 -4.66 0.22
CA GLY A 53 -11.72 -5.83 0.37
C GLY A 53 -12.47 -7.08 0.84
N ALA A 54 -12.61 -8.04 -0.07
CA ALA A 54 -13.01 -9.38 0.30
C ALA A 54 -11.99 -9.87 1.32
N TRP A 55 -12.46 -10.25 2.51
CA TRP A 55 -11.66 -10.79 3.61
C TRP A 55 -11.16 -12.19 3.23
N THR A 56 -10.32 -12.28 2.20
CA THR A 56 -9.74 -13.55 1.77
C THR A 56 -8.62 -13.93 2.73
N LEU A 57 -8.72 -15.15 3.25
CA LEU A 57 -7.76 -15.70 4.20
C LEU A 57 -6.34 -15.70 3.61
N SER A 58 -6.23 -15.87 2.30
CA SER A 58 -4.99 -15.78 1.53
C SER A 58 -4.38 -14.38 1.47
N TYR A 59 -5.18 -13.31 1.53
CA TYR A 59 -4.64 -11.96 1.66
C TYR A 59 -3.93 -11.77 2.99
N GLN A 60 -4.51 -12.29 4.08
CA GLN A 60 -3.90 -12.22 5.41
C GLN A 60 -2.61 -13.06 5.49
N ILE A 61 -2.61 -14.27 4.92
CA ILE A 61 -1.42 -15.13 4.85
C ILE A 61 -0.33 -14.48 4.00
N CYS A 62 -0.68 -13.89 2.85
CA CYS A 62 0.28 -13.21 1.98
C CYS A 62 0.86 -11.96 2.68
N ALA A 63 0.03 -11.17 3.36
CA ALA A 63 0.49 -10.02 4.14
C ALA A 63 1.45 -10.44 5.27
N LEU A 64 1.13 -11.52 5.99
CA LEU A 64 2.01 -12.11 7.01
C LEU A 64 3.33 -12.58 6.42
N ALA A 65 3.31 -13.27 5.28
CA ALA A 65 4.52 -13.74 4.60
C ALA A 65 5.41 -12.57 4.14
N VAL A 66 4.82 -11.52 3.57
CA VAL A 66 5.54 -10.30 3.19
C VAL A 66 6.18 -9.63 4.41
N LEU A 67 5.43 -9.49 5.51
CA LEU A 67 5.95 -8.93 6.77
C LEU A 67 7.11 -9.77 7.31
N LEU A 68 6.99 -11.10 7.32
CA LEU A 68 8.05 -12.01 7.75
C LEU A 68 9.31 -11.87 6.88
N THR A 69 9.14 -11.71 5.56
CA THR A 69 10.25 -11.48 4.63
C THR A 69 10.93 -10.14 4.90
N PHE A 70 10.18 -9.07 5.15
CA PHE A 70 10.76 -7.78 5.54
C PHE A 70 11.55 -7.88 6.87
N VAL A 71 11.04 -8.61 7.86
CA VAL A 71 11.74 -8.87 9.13
C VAL A 71 13.01 -9.71 8.92
N ALA A 72 12.97 -10.70 8.03
CA ALA A 72 14.13 -11.53 7.68
C ALA A 72 15.27 -10.72 7.00
N PHE A 73 14.89 -9.67 6.25
CA PHE A 73 15.79 -8.78 5.53
C PHE A 73 16.14 -7.48 6.25
N GLU A 74 15.75 -7.31 7.51
CA GLU A 74 16.01 -6.10 8.32
C GLU A 74 17.51 -5.74 8.46
N GLY A 75 18.42 -6.68 8.17
CA GLY A 75 19.86 -6.42 8.10
C GLY A 75 20.36 -5.82 6.76
N ALA A 76 19.51 -5.74 5.74
CA ALA A 76 19.84 -5.12 4.47
C ALA A 76 19.75 -3.60 4.63
N ARG A 77 20.89 -2.90 4.53
CA ARG A 77 20.92 -1.45 4.46
C ARG A 77 20.25 -1.02 3.16
N LEU A 78 18.94 -0.79 3.20
CA LEU A 78 18.18 -0.28 2.06
C LEU A 78 18.69 1.14 1.72
N PRO A 79 19.30 1.36 0.55
CA PRO A 79 19.56 2.71 0.09
C PRO A 79 18.19 3.38 -0.10
N ALA A 80 17.94 4.51 0.57
CA ALA A 80 16.65 5.23 0.68
C ALA A 80 15.69 4.85 1.83
N SER A 81 16.18 4.17 2.89
CA SER A 81 15.39 3.94 4.11
C SER A 81 14.81 5.23 4.73
N GLY A 82 15.53 6.35 4.67
CA GLY A 82 15.05 7.65 5.16
C GLY A 82 13.85 8.19 4.38
N TRP A 83 13.83 8.03 3.06
CA TRP A 83 12.73 8.49 2.21
C TRP A 83 11.49 7.61 2.41
N LEU A 84 11.68 6.29 2.47
CA LEU A 84 10.61 5.33 2.80
C LEU A 84 9.99 5.60 4.17
N LEU A 85 10.81 5.92 5.18
CA LEU A 85 10.31 6.27 6.52
C LEU A 85 9.51 7.58 6.51
N GLN A 86 9.95 8.58 5.74
CA GLN A 86 9.19 9.82 5.56
C GLN A 86 7.88 9.60 4.82
N LEU A 87 7.87 8.75 3.79
CA LEU A 87 6.65 8.35 3.09
C LEU A 87 5.70 7.62 4.04
N GLY A 88 6.22 6.66 4.82
CA GLY A 88 5.49 5.89 5.82
C GLY A 88 4.73 6.77 6.82
N LYS A 89 5.37 7.85 7.29
CA LYS A 89 4.73 8.83 8.19
C LYS A 89 3.58 9.59 7.53
N ARG A 90 3.57 9.72 6.19
CA ARG A 90 2.54 10.42 5.42
C ARG A 90 1.48 9.46 4.84
N THR A 91 1.71 8.15 4.89
CA THR A 91 0.81 7.14 4.31
C THR A 91 -0.62 7.25 4.84
N TYR A 92 -0.81 7.59 6.13
CA TYR A 92 -2.14 7.73 6.71
C TYR A 92 -2.94 8.87 6.06
N GLY A 93 -2.36 10.08 5.95
CA GLY A 93 -3.05 11.18 5.30
C GLY A 93 -3.16 11.01 3.77
N ILE A 94 -2.22 10.29 3.13
CA ILE A 94 -2.39 9.85 1.73
C ILE A 94 -3.61 8.93 1.63
N TYR A 95 -3.74 7.95 2.52
CA TYR A 95 -4.87 7.02 2.53
C TYR A 95 -6.22 7.74 2.73
N LEU A 96 -6.29 8.76 3.59
CA LEU A 96 -7.52 9.54 3.76
C LEU A 96 -7.89 10.35 2.52
N LEU A 97 -6.92 11.01 1.89
CA LEU A 97 -7.18 11.93 0.78
C LEU A 97 -7.25 11.25 -0.59
N HIS A 98 -6.55 10.15 -0.80
CA HIS A 98 -6.41 9.56 -2.14
C HIS A 98 -7.77 9.17 -2.72
N TYR A 99 -8.67 8.61 -1.91
CA TYR A 99 -9.98 8.15 -2.36
C TYR A 99 -10.83 9.33 -2.86
N SER A 100 -10.95 10.39 -2.07
CA SER A 100 -11.70 11.59 -2.44
C SER A 100 -11.12 12.27 -3.68
N LEU A 101 -9.79 12.33 -3.80
CA LEU A 101 -9.13 12.93 -4.96
C LEU A 101 -9.33 12.10 -6.23
N ILE A 102 -9.21 10.78 -6.15
CA ILE A 102 -9.47 9.87 -7.28
C ILE A 102 -10.93 9.99 -7.71
N GLU A 103 -11.87 9.99 -6.77
CA GLU A 103 -13.29 10.10 -7.08
C GLU A 103 -13.63 11.44 -7.75
N PHE A 104 -13.14 12.55 -7.18
CA PHE A 104 -13.35 13.88 -7.74
C PHE A 104 -12.75 13.99 -9.15
N THR A 105 -11.54 13.47 -9.32
CA THR A 105 -10.84 13.47 -10.62
C THR A 105 -11.57 12.63 -11.65
N ALA A 106 -12.03 11.43 -11.28
CA ALA A 106 -12.80 10.57 -12.18
C ALA A 106 -14.11 11.24 -12.63
N ARG A 107 -14.81 11.93 -11.72
CA ARG A 107 -16.01 12.71 -12.06
C ARG A 107 -15.68 13.89 -12.97
N ALA A 108 -14.61 14.62 -12.70
CA ALA A 108 -14.16 15.73 -13.54
C ALA A 108 -13.79 15.27 -14.95
N ILE A 109 -13.04 14.17 -15.09
CA ILE A 109 -12.69 13.59 -16.39
C ILE A 109 -13.96 13.20 -17.15
N ARG A 110 -14.93 12.58 -16.47
CA ARG A 110 -16.19 12.18 -17.11
C ARG A 110 -16.97 13.36 -17.68
N GLN A 111 -16.90 14.54 -17.05
CA GLN A 111 -17.60 15.75 -17.49
C GLN A 111 -16.82 16.52 -18.55
N VAL A 112 -15.50 16.65 -18.40
CA VAL A 112 -14.66 17.54 -19.23
C VAL A 112 -14.09 16.80 -20.44
N ALA A 113 -13.65 15.55 -20.27
CA ALA A 113 -12.93 14.78 -21.28
C ALA A 113 -13.33 13.30 -21.24
N PRO A 114 -14.59 12.95 -21.56
CA PRO A 114 -15.04 11.55 -21.55
C PRO A 114 -14.26 10.67 -22.53
N GLN A 115 -13.67 11.26 -23.58
CA GLN A 115 -12.79 10.56 -24.53
C GLN A 115 -11.55 9.95 -23.85
N LEU A 116 -11.09 10.53 -22.73
CA LEU A 116 -9.96 10.01 -21.96
C LEU A 116 -10.26 8.63 -21.34
N LEU A 117 -11.55 8.29 -21.14
CA LEU A 117 -11.99 6.99 -20.63
C LEU A 117 -11.69 5.85 -21.61
N ALA A 118 -11.52 6.14 -22.91
CA ALA A 118 -11.15 5.14 -23.91
C ALA A 118 -9.68 4.67 -23.75
N TYR A 119 -8.82 5.49 -23.13
CA TYR A 119 -7.40 5.20 -22.96
C TYR A 119 -7.10 4.75 -21.54
N GLN A 120 -7.43 3.49 -21.23
CA GLN A 120 -7.38 2.97 -19.86
C GLN A 120 -5.99 3.09 -19.20
N LEU A 121 -4.90 2.85 -19.94
CA LEU A 121 -3.54 3.01 -19.41
C LEU A 121 -3.23 4.46 -19.01
N LEU A 122 -3.64 5.41 -19.84
CA LEU A 122 -3.44 6.84 -19.58
C LEU A 122 -4.29 7.28 -18.40
N LEU A 123 -5.55 6.82 -18.32
CA LEU A 123 -6.44 7.08 -17.21
C LEU A 123 -5.87 6.55 -15.89
N VAL A 124 -5.38 5.30 -15.87
CA VAL A 124 -4.76 4.70 -14.67
C VAL A 124 -3.51 5.47 -14.25
N ALA A 125 -2.63 5.79 -15.20
CA ALA A 125 -1.42 6.57 -14.91
C ALA A 125 -1.78 7.95 -14.33
N LEU A 126 -2.78 8.63 -14.90
CA LEU A 126 -3.24 9.94 -14.44
C LEU A 126 -3.87 9.86 -13.04
N LEU A 127 -4.76 8.90 -12.81
CA LEU A 127 -5.40 8.69 -11.50
C LEU A 127 -4.38 8.28 -10.44
N PHE A 128 -3.35 7.50 -10.79
CA PHE A 128 -2.25 7.18 -9.88
C PHE A 128 -1.44 8.43 -9.51
N LEU A 129 -1.07 9.24 -10.50
CA LEU A 129 -0.33 10.49 -10.28
C LEU A 129 -1.13 11.47 -9.42
N ILE A 130 -2.44 11.58 -9.62
CA ILE A 130 -3.30 12.47 -8.83
C ILE A 130 -3.60 11.87 -7.45
N GLY A 131 -3.87 10.57 -7.37
CA GLY A 131 -4.15 9.87 -6.12
C GLY A 131 -2.96 9.84 -5.17
N LEU A 132 -1.73 9.82 -5.68
CA LEU A 132 -0.51 9.86 -4.87
C LEU A 132 0.06 11.27 -4.74
N GLY A 133 0.20 11.97 -5.86
CA GLY A 133 0.78 13.31 -5.94
C GLY A 133 -0.14 14.39 -5.36
N GLY A 134 -1.45 14.25 -5.55
CA GLY A 134 -2.45 15.18 -5.01
C GLY A 134 -2.39 15.29 -3.49
N PRO A 135 -2.49 14.19 -2.71
CA PRO A 135 -2.33 14.26 -1.26
C PRO A 135 -0.98 14.80 -0.82
N LEU A 136 0.11 14.40 -1.50
CA LEU A 136 1.45 14.88 -1.17
C LEU A 136 1.59 16.39 -1.36
N LEU A 137 1.06 16.93 -2.46
CA LEU A 137 1.03 18.37 -2.73
C LEU A 137 0.15 19.11 -1.74
N LEU A 138 -1.01 18.54 -1.39
CA LEU A 138 -1.94 19.14 -0.44
C LEU A 138 -1.34 19.18 0.97
N MET A 139 -0.70 18.11 1.42
CA MET A 139 0.09 18.08 2.65
C MET A 139 1.22 19.10 2.63
N ALA A 140 1.97 19.20 1.52
CA ALA A 140 3.04 20.17 1.37
C ALA A 140 2.50 21.61 1.43
N ALA A 141 1.36 21.90 0.77
CA ALA A 141 0.71 23.20 0.79
C ALA A 141 0.22 23.56 2.20
N VAL A 142 -0.47 22.64 2.90
CA VAL A 142 -0.95 22.86 4.28
C VAL A 142 0.22 23.06 5.25
N SER A 143 1.34 22.36 5.04
CA SER A 143 2.53 22.51 5.89
C SER A 143 3.20 23.88 5.76
N LYS A 144 3.02 24.57 4.62
CA LYS A 144 3.55 25.91 4.34
C LYS A 144 2.55 27.03 4.65
N SER A 145 1.29 26.69 4.93
CA SER A 145 0.22 27.65 5.16
C SER A 145 0.02 27.91 6.66
N PRO A 146 -0.69 28.99 7.06
CA PRO A 146 -1.04 29.25 8.47
C PRO A 146 -1.92 28.14 9.08
N VAL A 147 -2.51 27.27 8.25
CA VAL A 147 -3.34 26.12 8.64
C VAL A 147 -2.49 24.94 9.16
N ARG A 148 -1.15 25.06 9.15
CA ARG A 148 -0.23 24.04 9.68
C ARG A 148 -0.58 23.57 11.11
N ARG A 149 -1.20 24.41 11.94
CA ARG A 149 -1.65 24.03 13.30
C ARG A 149 -2.64 22.86 13.30
N TYR A 150 -3.42 22.68 12.24
CA TYR A 150 -4.40 21.60 12.09
C TYR A 150 -3.88 20.40 11.29
N HIS A 151 -2.63 20.43 10.82
CA HIS A 151 -2.06 19.36 9.99
C HIS A 151 -2.16 17.99 10.67
N ARG A 152 -1.96 17.93 11.99
CA ARG A 152 -2.06 16.68 12.78
C ARG A 152 -3.50 16.15 12.82
N TYR A 153 -4.50 17.03 12.87
CA TYR A 153 -5.91 16.61 12.88
C TYR A 153 -6.40 16.19 11.49
N LEU A 154 -5.87 16.80 10.42
CA LEU A 154 -6.27 16.50 9.05
C LEU A 154 -5.56 15.26 8.49
N PHE A 155 -4.33 14.98 8.94
CA PHE A 155 -3.46 13.98 8.31
C PHE A 155 -2.81 12.98 9.28
N GLY A 156 -3.07 13.06 10.60
CA GLY A 156 -2.49 12.21 11.64
C GLY A 156 -1.43 12.87 12.50
#